data_AF-A0A0B5DDB6-F1
#
_entry.id   AF-A0A0B5DDB6-F1
#
_cell.length_a   1.000
_cell.length_b   1.000
_cell.length_c   1.000
_cell.angle_alpha   90.00
_cell.angle_beta   90.00
_cell.angle_gamma   90.00
#
_symmetry.space_group_name_H-M   'P 1'
#
loop_
_entity.id
_entity.type
_entity.pdbx_description
1 polymer ?
#
loop_
_entity_poly.entity_id
_entity_poly.type
_entity_poly.pdbx_seq_one_letter_code
_entity_poly.pdbx_strand_id
1 'polypeptide(L)'
;MDPRTTLRLLPWLSPDGKPCFLAEAAEGGYLSRLADETEARQLAEGLDVLVRARRLLEDPLSPNVEVRYTAIRLSECLADVLRVAESRGHRVPPAQAADDPRVRSTKLGQ
;
A
#
# COMPACT_ATOMS: atom_id res chain seq x y z
N MET A 1 29.66 -0.36 2.78
CA MET A 1 28.32 -0.20 3.37
C MET A 1 27.63 0.84 2.50
N ASP A 2 26.97 0.38 1.43
CA ASP A 2 26.59 1.17 0.25
C ASP A 2 25.16 1.77 0.40
N PRO A 3 24.86 2.93 -0.17
CA PRO A 3 23.84 3.86 0.32
C PRO A 3 22.44 3.54 -0.19
N ARG A 4 21.48 3.60 0.74
CA ARG A 4 20.03 3.42 0.56
C ARG A 4 19.60 1.95 0.35
N THR A 5 19.70 1.16 1.41
CA THR A 5 18.90 -0.07 1.53
C THR A 5 17.42 0.31 1.45
N THR A 6 16.79 0.09 0.30
CA THR A 6 15.36 0.33 0.12
C THR A 6 14.62 -0.77 0.86
N LEU A 7 14.00 -0.44 1.99
CA LEU A 7 13.24 -1.41 2.78
C LEU A 7 11.80 -1.45 2.27
N ARG A 8 11.30 -2.65 1.93
CA ARG A 8 9.89 -2.87 1.62
C ARG A 8 9.09 -2.94 2.92
N LEU A 9 8.07 -2.08 3.05
CA LEU A 9 7.09 -2.20 4.12
C LEU A 9 6.23 -3.45 3.89
N LEU A 10 6.07 -4.29 4.91
CA LEU A 10 5.24 -5.50 4.84
C LEU A 10 3.78 -5.18 5.16
N PRO A 11 2.79 -5.89 4.56
CA PRO A 11 1.36 -5.58 4.71
C PRO A 11 0.78 -5.99 6.07
N TRP A 12 1.57 -6.58 6.95
CA TRP A 12 1.22 -6.89 8.34
C TRP A 12 2.09 -6.11 9.34
N LEU A 13 1.62 -6.08 10.58
CA LEU A 13 2.36 -5.58 11.74
C LEU A 13 3.06 -6.73 12.46
N SER A 14 4.04 -6.40 13.29
CA SER A 14 4.57 -7.34 14.28
C SER A 14 3.50 -7.66 15.32
N PRO A 15 3.68 -8.72 16.13
CA PRO A 15 2.79 -9.00 17.26
C PRO A 15 2.63 -7.81 18.24
N ASP A 16 3.64 -6.95 18.34
CA ASP A 16 3.62 -5.73 19.16
C ASP A 16 2.99 -4.52 18.44
N GLY A 17 2.40 -4.72 17.25
CA GLY A 17 1.77 -3.66 16.47
C GLY A 17 2.75 -2.74 15.73
N LYS A 18 4.02 -3.11 15.58
CA LYS A 18 5.02 -2.27 14.91
C LYS A 18 5.09 -2.56 13.40
N PRO A 19 5.37 -1.57 12.54
CA PRO A 19 5.63 -1.81 11.13
C PRO A 19 6.78 -2.79 10.92
N CYS A 20 6.59 -3.77 10.04
CA CYS A 20 7.63 -4.71 9.64
C CYS A 20 8.19 -4.35 8.26
N PHE A 21 9.48 -4.64 8.05
CA PHE A 21 10.20 -4.31 6.82
C PHE A 21 10.97 -5.52 6.29
N LEU A 22 11.03 -5.64 4.97
CA LEU A 22 11.82 -6.62 4.23
C LEU A 22 12.97 -5.89 3.52
N ALA A 23 14.19 -6.41 3.63
CA ALA A 23 15.34 -5.86 2.93
C ALA A 23 15.26 -6.15 1.42
N GLU A 24 15.72 -5.22 0.58
CA GLU A 24 15.74 -5.38 -0.89
C GLU A 24 16.44 -6.66 -1.36
N ALA A 25 17.51 -7.07 -0.69
CA ALA A 25 18.22 -8.32 -1.00
C ALA A 25 17.37 -9.58 -0.80
N ALA A 26 16.25 -9.49 -0.08
CA ALA A 26 15.29 -10.58 0.14
C ALA A 26 14.03 -10.45 -0.74
N GLU A 27 13.98 -9.45 -1.63
CA GLU A 27 12.89 -9.31 -2.61
C GLU A 27 12.87 -10.51 -3.57
N GLY A 28 11.67 -10.96 -3.98
CA GLY A 28 11.49 -12.21 -4.72
C GLY A 28 11.60 -13.49 -3.89
N GLY A 29 12.03 -13.39 -2.62
CA GLY A 29 12.06 -14.50 -1.67
C GLY A 29 10.66 -14.90 -1.15
N TYR A 30 10.62 -15.91 -0.27
CA TYR A 30 9.36 -16.41 0.32
C TYR A 30 8.54 -15.30 1.01
N LEU A 31 9.18 -14.44 1.80
CA LEU A 31 8.51 -13.35 2.50
C LEU A 31 7.96 -12.27 1.55
N SER A 32 8.65 -12.01 0.44
CA SER A 32 8.18 -11.09 -0.60
C SER A 32 6.91 -11.63 -1.28
N ARG A 33 6.88 -12.92 -1.63
CA ARG A 33 5.67 -13.57 -2.17
C ARG A 33 4.52 -13.61 -1.17
N LEU A 34 4.80 -13.93 0.09
CA LEU A 34 3.79 -13.89 1.15
C LEU A 34 3.22 -12.48 1.34
N ALA A 35 4.06 -11.46 1.19
CA ALA A 35 3.63 -10.07 1.20
C ALA A 35 2.70 -9.77 0.01
N ASP A 36 3.06 -10.18 -1.20
CA ASP A 36 2.20 -9.98 -2.38
C ASP A 36 0.85 -10.71 -2.26
N GLU A 37 0.86 -11.96 -1.76
CA GLU A 37 -0.35 -12.74 -1.49
C GLU A 37 -1.24 -12.07 -0.43
N THR A 38 -0.62 -11.55 0.63
CA THR A 38 -1.36 -10.85 1.70
C THR A 38 -1.94 -9.53 1.21
N GLU A 39 -1.18 -8.74 0.45
CA GLU A 39 -1.67 -7.52 -0.19
C GLU A 39 -2.89 -7.83 -1.09
N ALA A 40 -2.79 -8.88 -1.93
CA ALA A 40 -3.88 -9.29 -2.80
C ALA A 40 -5.14 -9.69 -2.00
N ARG A 41 -4.97 -10.47 -0.92
CA ARG A 41 -6.07 -10.89 -0.05
C ARG A 41 -6.74 -9.69 0.63
N GLN A 42 -5.97 -8.77 1.21
CA GLN A 42 -6.50 -7.56 1.86
C GLN A 42 -7.31 -6.70 0.89
N LEU A 43 -6.82 -6.53 -0.35
CA LEU A 43 -7.55 -5.78 -1.38
C LEU A 43 -8.85 -6.49 -1.79
N ALA A 44 -8.84 -7.82 -1.91
CA ALA A 44 -10.04 -8.59 -2.20
C ALA A 44 -11.09 -8.50 -1.07
N GLU A 45 -10.66 -8.63 0.18
CA GLU A 45 -11.52 -8.47 1.36
C GLU A 45 -12.12 -7.07 1.42
N GLY A 46 -11.32 -6.03 1.14
CA GLY A 46 -11.80 -4.65 1.07
C GLY A 46 -12.85 -4.44 -0.02
N LEU A 47 -12.68 -5.06 -1.18
CA LEU A 47 -13.68 -5.03 -2.26
C LEU A 47 -14.99 -5.71 -1.83
N ASP A 48 -14.91 -6.89 -1.21
CA ASP A 48 -16.07 -7.63 -0.74
C ASP A 48 -16.85 -6.85 0.32
N VAL A 49 -16.16 -6.21 1.26
CA VAL A 49 -16.78 -5.36 2.29
C VAL A 49 -17.41 -4.13 1.65
N LEU A 50 -16.76 -3.49 0.68
CA LEU A 50 -17.31 -2.34 -0.03
C LEU A 50 -18.60 -2.69 -0.79
N VAL A 51 -18.65 -3.84 -1.46
CA VAL A 51 -19.86 -4.30 -2.17
C VAL A 51 -21.02 -4.50 -1.19
N ARG A 52 -20.77 -5.13 -0.04
CA ARG A 52 -21.80 -5.32 1.00
C ARG A 52 -22.26 -4.00 1.59
N ALA A 53 -21.33 -3.08 1.86
CA ALA A 53 -21.65 -1.77 2.40
C ALA A 53 -22.54 -0.95 1.47
N ARG A 54 -22.27 -0.96 0.16
CA ARG A 54 -23.11 -0.26 -0.82
C ARG A 54 -24.55 -0.78 -0.79
N ARG A 55 -24.74 -2.10 -0.82
CA ARG A 55 -26.07 -2.72 -0.74
C ARG A 55 -26.79 -2.39 0.56
N LEU A 56 -26.08 -2.41 1.69
CA LEU A 56 -26.66 -2.06 2.98
C LEU A 56 -27.10 -0.59 3.05
N LEU A 57 -26.29 0.32 2.48
CA LEU A 57 -26.57 1.76 2.49
C LEU A 57 -27.65 2.18 1.47
N GLU A 58 -28.00 1.32 0.51
CA GLU A 58 -29.13 1.53 -0.40
C GLU A 58 -30.50 1.43 0.29
N ASP A 59 -30.59 0.67 1.39
CA ASP A 59 -31.81 0.56 2.20
C ASP A 59 -31.78 1.56 3.39
N PRO A 60 -32.61 2.63 3.36
CA PRO A 60 -32.68 3.59 4.47
C PRO A 60 -33.26 3.00 5.76
N LEU A 61 -33.86 1.81 5.72
CA LEU A 61 -34.39 1.10 6.89
C LEU A 61 -33.42 0.05 7.44
N SER A 62 -32.21 -0.05 6.89
CA SER A 62 -31.17 -0.94 7.37
C SER A 62 -30.95 -0.82 8.89
N PRO A 63 -30.88 -1.94 9.64
CA PRO A 63 -30.69 -1.89 11.08
C PRO A 63 -29.39 -1.18 11.48
N ASN A 64 -29.46 -0.27 12.45
CA ASN A 64 -28.31 0.50 12.94
C ASN A 64 -27.12 -0.38 13.36
N VAL A 65 -27.39 -1.58 13.90
CA VAL A 65 -26.35 -2.54 14.29
C VAL A 65 -25.56 -3.06 13.08
N GLU A 66 -26.24 -3.32 11.97
CA GLU A 66 -25.60 -3.78 10.72
C GLU A 66 -24.79 -2.66 10.07
N VAL A 67 -25.33 -1.44 10.09
CA VAL A 67 -24.61 -0.24 9.60
C VAL A 67 -23.34 -0.02 10.43
N ARG A 68 -23.44 -0.09 11.76
CA ARG A 68 -22.29 0.07 12.65
C ARG A 68 -21.25 -1.03 12.43
N TYR A 69 -21.68 -2.28 12.34
CA TYR A 69 -20.78 -3.40 12.06
C TYR A 69 -20.05 -3.22 10.73
N THR A 70 -20.78 -2.86 9.68
CA THR A 70 -20.22 -2.64 8.35
C THR A 70 -19.25 -1.46 8.32
N ALA A 71 -19.53 -0.38 9.04
CA ALA A 71 -18.62 0.76 9.19
C ALA A 71 -17.30 0.38 9.88
N ILE A 72 -17.34 -0.50 10.90
CA ILE A 72 -16.14 -1.03 11.55
C ILE A 72 -15.32 -1.84 10.53
N ARG A 73 -15.96 -2.75 9.80
CA ARG A 73 -15.28 -3.57 8.78
C ARG A 73 -14.68 -2.72 7.66
N LEU A 74 -15.38 -1.69 7.19
CA LEU A 74 -14.84 -0.74 6.23
C LEU A 74 -13.62 -0.01 6.76
N SER A 75 -13.62 0.39 8.04
CA SER A 75 -12.49 1.09 8.66
C SER A 75 -11.25 0.19 8.74
N GLU A 76 -11.43 -1.08 9.10
CA GLU A 76 -10.35 -2.09 9.10
C GLU A 76 -9.77 -2.27 7.69
N CYS A 77 -10.63 -2.54 6.70
CA CYS A 77 -10.18 -2.74 5.31
C CYS A 77 -9.53 -1.47 4.72
N LEU A 78 -9.99 -0.27 5.08
CA LEU A 78 -9.37 0.97 4.63
C LEU A 78 -7.95 1.11 5.19
N ALA A 79 -7.74 0.78 6.46
CA ALA A 79 -6.40 0.79 7.06
C ALA A 79 -5.46 -0.17 6.34
N ASP A 80 -5.94 -1.39 6.01
CA ASP A 80 -5.20 -2.35 5.20
C ASP A 80 -4.85 -1.80 3.81
N VAL A 81 -5.83 -1.24 3.09
CA VAL A 81 -5.63 -0.66 1.75
C VAL A 81 -4.59 0.46 1.77
N LEU A 82 -4.64 1.35 2.75
CA LEU A 82 -3.67 2.44 2.90
C LEU A 82 -2.25 1.89 3.12
N ARG A 83 -2.11 0.84 3.92
CA ARG A 83 -0.83 0.16 4.14
C ARG A 83 -0.30 -0.51 2.88
N VAL A 84 -1.16 -1.17 2.10
CA VAL A 84 -0.80 -1.74 0.80
C VAL A 84 -0.34 -0.65 -0.17
N ALA A 85 -1.04 0.49 -0.19
CA ALA A 85 -0.70 1.63 -1.03
C ALA A 85 0.67 2.21 -0.65
N GLU A 86 0.96 2.37 0.64
CA GLU A 86 2.27 2.82 1.15
C GLU A 86 3.39 1.84 0.78
N SER A 87 3.19 0.54 1.03
CA SER A 87 4.12 -0.53 0.62
C SER A 87 4.49 -0.45 -0.87
N ARG A 88 3.47 -0.30 -1.73
CA ARG A 88 3.66 -0.19 -3.19
C ARG A 88 4.31 1.13 -3.59
N GLY A 89 3.94 2.25 -2.96
CA GLY A 89 4.49 3.57 -3.22
C GLY A 89 6.00 3.64 -2.98
N HIS A 90 6.49 3.02 -1.90
CA HIS A 90 7.92 2.94 -1.60
C HIS A 90 8.74 2.08 -2.60
N ARG A 91 8.07 1.21 -3.36
CA ARG A 91 8.71 0.37 -4.40
C ARG A 91 8.82 1.07 -5.75
N VAL A 92 8.19 2.23 -5.94
CA VAL A 92 8.29 3.01 -7.18
C VAL A 92 9.57 3.85 -7.14
N PRO A 93 10.53 3.67 -8.07
CA PRO A 93 11.71 4.52 -8.13
C PRO A 93 11.29 6.00 -8.28
N PRO A 94 12.00 6.95 -7.65
CA PRO A 94 11.74 8.36 -7.92
C PRO A 94 11.91 8.60 -9.42
N ALA A 95 10.97 9.33 -10.03
CA ALA A 95 11.08 9.72 -11.43
C ALA A 95 12.46 10.36 -11.61
N GLN A 96 13.34 9.69 -12.35
CA GLN A 96 14.61 10.28 -12.73
C GLN A 96 14.23 11.51 -13.55
N ALA A 97 14.46 12.70 -13.00
CA ALA A 97 14.43 13.92 -13.79
C ALA A 97 15.35 13.61 -14.96
N ALA A 98 14.77 13.46 -16.15
CA ALA A 98 15.54 13.24 -17.35
C ALA A 98 16.60 14.34 -17.36
N ASP A 99 17.88 13.94 -17.23
CA ASP A 99 19.02 14.81 -17.48
C ASP A 99 18.88 15.18 -18.96
N ASP A 100 18.09 16.20 -19.26
CA ASP A 100 17.87 16.67 -20.62
C ASP A 100 19.22 17.23 -21.08
N PRO A 101 19.90 16.56 -22.03
CA PRO A 101 21.21 16.98 -22.49
C PRO A 101 21.16 18.37 -23.15
N ARG A 102 19.97 18.94 -23.42
CA ARG A 102 19.79 20.27 -24.01
C ARG A 102 20.02 21.44 -23.04
N VAL A 103 20.13 21.20 -21.72
CA VAL A 103 20.39 22.28 -20.74
C VAL A 103 21.90 22.54 -20.54
N ARG A 104 22.79 21.65 -21.01
CA ARG A 104 24.25 21.81 -20.85
C ARG A 104 24.91 22.76 -21.86
N SER A 105 24.23 23.11 -22.96
CA SER A 105 24.83 23.89 -24.05
C SER A 105 24.80 25.42 -23.85
N THR A 106 24.26 25.95 -22.76
CA THR A 106 24.18 27.42 -22.53
C THR A 106 25.21 27.99 -21.57
N LYS A 107 26.19 27.20 -21.08
CA LYS A 107 27.29 27.71 -20.24
C LYS A 107 28.66 27.33 -20.78
N LEU A 108 29.00 27.80 -21.97
CA LEU A 108 30.40 28.00 -22.36
C LEU A 108 30.47 29.20 -23.31
N GLY A 109 30.63 30.39 -22.74
CA GLY A 109 30.71 31.62 -23.52
C GLY A 109 30.38 32.88 -22.73
N GLN A 110 31.12 33.16 -21.66
CA GLN A 110 31.43 34.49 -21.13
C GLN A 110 32.77 34.37 -20.40
#